data_AF-W4AQH4-F1
#
_entry.id   AF-W4AQH4-F1
#
_cell.length_a   1.000
_cell.length_b   1.000
_cell.length_c   1.000
_cell.angle_alpha   90.00
_cell.angle_beta   90.00
_cell.angle_gamma   90.00
#
_symmetry.space_group_name_H-M   'P 1'
#
loop_
_entity.id
_entity.type
_entity.pdbx_description
1 polymer ?
#
loop_
_entity_poly.entity_id
_entity_poly.type
_entity_poly.pdbx_seq_one_letter_code
_entity_poly.pdbx_strand_id
1 'polypeptide(L)' 'MTRLDELNLLIKEQPSIELLRTYVGFLYECTEEDFINKYQENLEKLKVMILDFKTWIKEKLGDNEYISILGI' A
#
# COMPACT_ATOMS: atom_id res chain seq x y z
N MET A 1 11.81 -6.94 9.41
CA MET A 1 11.27 -6.30 8.19
C MET A 1 9.86 -5.88 8.51
N THR A 2 9.41 -4.67 8.15
CA THR A 2 8.02 -4.27 8.45
C THR A 2 7.08 -4.85 7.40
N ARG A 3 5.81 -5.12 7.74
CA ARG A 3 4.80 -5.62 6.79
C ARG A 3 4.62 -4.71 5.56
N LEU A 4 4.91 -3.42 5.70
CA LEU A 4 4.92 -2.44 4.62
C LEU A 4 6.14 -2.58 3.69
N ASP A 5 7.30 -2.98 4.22
CA ASP A 5 8.48 -3.29 3.39
C ASP A 5 8.28 -4.56 2.57
N GLU A 6 7.61 -5.56 3.15
CA GLU A 6 7.22 -6.79 2.46
C GLU A 6 6.25 -6.51 1.30
N LEU A 7 5.22 -5.69 1.54
CA LEU A 7 4.31 -5.24 0.49
C LEU A 7 5.04 -4.47 -0.63
N ASN A 8 6.00 -3.61 -0.27
CA ASN A 8 6.76 -2.85 -1.27
C ASN A 8 7.67 -3.74 -2.13
N LEU A 9 8.22 -4.82 -1.57
CA LEU A 9 8.94 -5.82 -2.37
C LEU A 9 7.98 -6.59 -3.28
N LEU A 10 6.87 -7.05 -2.72
CA LEU A 10 5.85 -7.79 -3.44
C LEU A 10 5.37 -7.05 -4.68
N ILE A 11 5.03 -5.76 -4.55
CA ILE A 11 4.53 -4.94 -5.65
C ILE A 11 5.54 -4.80 -6.79
N LYS A 12 6.85 -4.76 -6.50
CA LYS A 12 7.90 -4.71 -7.53
C LYS A 12 7.96 -5.97 -8.38
N GLU A 13 7.53 -7.10 -7.83
CA GLU A 13 7.51 -8.39 -8.51
C GLU A 13 6.25 -8.60 -9.36
N GLN A 14 5.35 -7.61 -9.43
CA GLN A 14 4.05 -7.70 -10.12
C GLN A 14 3.27 -8.95 -9.67
N PRO A 15 2.78 -8.96 -8.43
CA PRO A 15 2.22 -10.15 -7.82
C PRO A 15 0.94 -10.57 -8.53
N SER A 16 0.47 -11.79 -8.29
CA SER A 16 -0.90 -12.15 -8.68
C SER A 16 -1.91 -11.40 -7.79
N ILE A 17 -3.16 -11.28 -8.25
CA ILE A 17 -4.22 -10.65 -7.46
C ILE A 17 -4.48 -11.45 -6.17
N GLU A 18 -4.40 -12.77 -6.22
CA GLU A 18 -4.59 -13.65 -5.06
C GLU A 18 -3.54 -13.39 -3.99
N LEU A 19 -2.29 -13.18 -4.40
CA LEU A 19 -1.21 -12.85 -3.47
C LEU A 19 -1.36 -11.43 -2.92
N LEU A 20 -1.74 -10.46 -3.77
CA LEU A 20 -1.98 -9.07 -3.35
C LEU A 20 -3.09 -8.95 -2.31
N ARG A 21 -4.18 -9.73 -2.43
CA ARG A 21 -5.30 -9.80 -1.47
C ARG A 21 -4.87 -10.16 -0.05
N THR A 22 -3.74 -10.83 0.13
CA THR A 22 -3.22 -11.16 1.47
C THR A 22 -2.58 -9.96 2.19
N TYR A 23 -2.28 -8.88 1.46
CA TYR A 23 -1.66 -7.66 1.96
C TYR A 23 -2.56 -6.42 1.84
N VAL A 24 -3.44 -6.38 0.85
CA VAL A 24 -4.32 -5.24 0.57
C VAL A 24 -5.76 -5.63 0.85
N GLY A 25 -6.40 -4.90 1.76
CA GLY A 25 -7.84 -5.02 2.01
C GLY A 25 -8.63 -4.10 1.09
N PHE A 26 -9.61 -4.66 0.38
CA PHE A 26 -10.60 -3.90 -0.37
C PHE A 26 -11.85 -3.75 0.49
N LEU A 27 -12.16 -2.53 0.92
CA LEU A 27 -13.30 -2.26 1.83
C LEU A 27 -14.66 -2.45 1.14
N TYR A 28 -14.69 -2.43 -0.18
CA TYR A 28 -15.91 -2.60 -0.97
C TYR A 28 -15.66 -3.54 -2.15
N GLU A 29 -16.61 -4.43 -2.46
CA GLU A 29 -16.48 -5.40 -3.58
C GLU A 29 -16.25 -4.70 -4.92
N CYS A 30 -16.94 -3.58 -5.18
CA CYS A 30 -16.74 -2.79 -6.40
C CYS A 30 -15.32 -2.22 -6.53
N THR A 31 -14.65 -1.93 -5.40
CA THR A 31 -13.29 -1.40 -5.42
C THR A 31 -12.26 -2.44 -5.83
N GLU A 32 -12.54 -3.72 -5.61
CA GLU A 32 -11.65 -4.79 -6.03
C GLU A 32 -11.78 -5.07 -7.53
N GLU A 33 -13.01 -5.16 -8.05
CA GLU A 33 -13.21 -5.30 -9.51
C GLU A 33 -12.61 -4.12 -10.28
N ASP A 34 -12.83 -2.89 -9.82
CA ASP A 34 -12.23 -1.70 -10.41
C ASP A 34 -10.69 -1.71 -10.31
N PHE A 35 -10.16 -2.27 -9.21
CA PHE A 35 -8.72 -2.45 -9.05
C PHE A 35 -8.17 -3.40 -10.11
N ILE A 36 -8.79 -4.57 -10.27
CA ILE A 36 -8.39 -5.63 -11.21
C ILE A 36 -8.53 -5.17 -12.67
N ASN A 37 -9.63 -4.47 -13.01
CA ASN A 37 -9.86 -3.97 -14.37
C ASN A 37 -8.77 -3.00 -14.85
N LYS A 38 -8.11 -2.32 -13.91
CA LYS A 38 -6.97 -1.42 -14.18
C LYS A 38 -5.73 -1.84 -13.38
N TYR A 39 -5.48 -3.14 -13.30
CA TYR A 39 -4.50 -3.73 -12.38
C TYR A 39 -3.13 -3.05 -12.43
N GLN A 40 -2.52 -2.93 -13.61
CA GLN A 40 -1.18 -2.34 -13.76
C GLN A 40 -1.14 -0.87 -13.33
N GLU A 41 -2.13 -0.07 -13.73
CA GLU A 41 -2.21 1.34 -13.33
C GLU A 41 -2.40 1.49 -11.83
N ASN A 42 -3.27 0.68 -11.24
CA ASN A 42 -3.58 0.74 -9.82
C ASN A 42 -2.45 0.18 -8.95
N LEU A 43 -1.71 -0.82 -9.45
CA LEU A 43 -0.51 -1.35 -8.81
C LEU A 43 0.61 -0.28 -8.77
N GLU A 44 0.83 0.46 -9.85
CA GLU A 44 1.78 1.58 -9.84
C GLU A 44 1.32 2.73 -8.94
N LYS A 45 0.02 3.07 -8.93
CA LYS A 45 -0.51 4.06 -7.97
C LYS A 45 -0.32 3.61 -6.52
N LEU A 46 -0.56 2.34 -6.22
CA LEU A 46 -0.35 1.77 -4.89
C LEU A 46 1.12 1.86 -4.47
N LYS A 47 2.05 1.58 -5.40
CA LYS A 47 3.49 1.72 -5.16
C LYS A 47 3.88 3.16 -4.82
N VAL A 48 3.38 4.14 -5.57
CA VAL A 48 3.60 5.57 -5.28
C VAL A 48 3.03 5.92 -3.92
N MET A 49 1.79 5.52 -3.63
CA MET A 49 1.13 5.79 -2.35
C MET A 49 1.92 5.23 -1.15
N ILE A 50 2.46 4.02 -1.26
CA ILE A 50 3.30 3.42 -0.21
C ILE A 50 4.60 4.20 -0.02
N LEU A 51 5.24 4.65 -1.11
CA LEU A 51 6.47 5.44 -1.03
C LEU A 51 6.23 6.81 -0.39
N ASP A 52 5.15 7.48 -0.79
CA ASP A 52 4.76 8.77 -0.23
C ASP A 52 4.44 8.63 1.26
N PHE A 53 3.71 7.58 1.64
CA PHE A 53 3.39 7.30 3.03
C PHE A 53 4.64 7.02 3.88
N LYS A 54 5.59 6.23 3.36
CA LYS A 54 6.87 5.98 4.04
C LYS A 54 7.70 7.26 4.20
N THR A 55 7.69 8.12 3.19
CA THR A 55 8.38 9.41 3.22
C THR A 55 7.76 10.31 4.29
N TRP A 56 6.44 10.43 4.29
CA TRP A 56 5.69 11.19 5.29
C TRP A 56 5.93 10.70 6.72
N ILE A 57 5.93 9.38 6.95
CA ILE A 57 6.27 8.81 8.28
C ILE A 57 7.67 9.24 8.71
N LYS A 58 8.67 9.16 7.82
CA LYS A 58 10.05 9.54 8.16
C LYS A 58 10.17 11.02 8.50
N GLU A 59 9.51 11.89 7.73
CA GLU A 59 9.48 13.33 7.99
C GLU A 59 8.84 13.62 9.35
N LYS A 60 7.69 13.00 9.64
CA LYS A 60 6.98 13.22 10.91
C LYS A 60 7.69 12.65 12.12
N LEU A 61 8.43 11.55 12.00
CA LEU A 61 9.26 11.02 13.09
C LEU A 61 10.49 11.91 13.39
N GLY A 62 10.92 12.75 12.44
CA GLY A 62 11.96 13.75 12.72
C GLY A 62 11.49 14.81 13.72
N ASP A 63 10.20 15.14 13.69
CA ASP A 63 9.59 16.20 14.50
C ASP A 63 8.80 15.68 15.71
N ASN A 64 8.53 14.37 15.78
CA ASN A 64 7.64 13.76 16.77
C ASN A 64 8.18 12.42 17.29
N GLU A 65 8.08 12.20 18.60
CA GLU A 65 8.55 10.97 19.27
C GLU A 65 7.72 9.73 18.86
N TYR A 66 6.46 9.93 18.48
CA TYR A 66 5.59 8.90 17.93
C TYR A 66 4.57 9.48 16.94
N ILE A 67 4.04 8.64 16.05
CA ILE A 67 2.98 8.98 15.11
C ILE A 67 1.78 8.08 15.40
N SER A 68 0.60 8.69 15.56
CA SER A 68 -0.67 7.95 15.62
C SER A 68 -1.41 8.10 14.30
N ILE A 69 -1.71 6.98 13.65
CA ILE A 69 -2.50 6.94 12.41
C ILE A 69 -3.90 6.50 12.80
N LEU A 70 -4.87 7.42 12.68
CA LEU A 70 -6.28 7.09 12.83
C LEU A 70 -6.76 6.49 11.50
N GLY A 71 -7.10 5.20 11.50
CA GLY A 71 -7.83 4.58 10.40
C GLY A 71 -9.29 5.08 10.38
N ILE A 72 -9.84 5.25 9.19
CA ILE A 72 -11.28 5.47 8.96
C ILE A 72 -11.94 4.11 8.71
#